data_AF-A0A924G3H1-F1
#
_entry.id   AF-A0A924G3H1-F1
#
_cell.length_a   1.000
_cell.length_b   1.000
_cell.length_c   1.000
_cell.angle_alpha   90.00
_cell.angle_beta   90.00
_cell.angle_gamma   90.00
#
_symmetry.space_group_name_H-M   'P 1'
#
loop_
_entity.id
_entity.type
_entity.pdbx_description
1 polymer ?
#
loop_
_entity_poly.entity_id
_entity_poly.type
_entity_poly.pdbx_seq_one_letter_code
_entity_poly.pdbx_strand_id
1 'polypeptide(L)'
;MVKSSGILHRNLLSITCFWLLAFSFISCNSPFTQKQKGFFKIDLPKKAYKVFDKPGYPYSFEYPVYAEVVKDSLFFGEKPENDWWVNIDFPQFNGKIYVSYKQIGPNKFDTLVNEAFKLTGKHAQKADSIDDSLIATPNGVHGIFFRVGGDVATAKQFFLTDTTKHFLRGALYFYATPNQDSMRTVNNFVQEDMKHLINTFKWNNKK
;
A
#
# COMPACT_ATOMS: atom_id res chain seq x y z
N MET A 1 87.57 16.42 21.41
CA MET A 1 86.62 17.03 20.44
C MET A 1 85.84 15.92 19.71
N VAL A 2 85.03 15.11 20.40
CA VAL A 2 84.19 14.07 19.77
C VAL A 2 82.95 13.84 20.65
N LYS A 3 81.87 14.59 20.43
CA LYS A 3 80.56 14.29 21.06
C LYS A 3 79.35 14.87 20.32
N SER A 4 79.48 15.24 19.04
CA SER A 4 78.42 15.90 18.28
C SER A 4 77.66 14.98 17.30
N SER A 5 78.26 13.86 16.87
CA SER A 5 77.66 12.97 15.86
C SER A 5 76.51 12.08 16.36
N GLY A 6 76.49 11.73 17.65
CA GLY A 6 75.45 10.85 18.24
C GLY A 6 74.12 11.54 18.52
N ILE A 7 74.11 12.87 18.70
CA ILE A 7 72.88 13.65 18.98
C ILE A 7 72.09 13.88 17.69
N LEU A 8 72.78 14.13 16.57
CA LEU A 8 72.16 14.31 15.25
C LEU A 8 71.47 13.04 14.74
N HIS A 9 72.09 11.85 14.88
CA HIS A 9 71.46 10.58 14.47
C HIS A 9 70.26 10.19 15.33
N ARG A 10 70.29 10.47 16.64
CA ARG A 10 69.17 10.17 17.54
C ARG A 10 67.96 11.09 17.28
N ASN A 11 68.21 12.35 16.93
CA ASN A 11 67.19 13.28 16.51
C ASN A 11 66.62 12.91 15.12
N LEU A 12 67.45 12.46 14.18
CA LEU A 12 67.00 12.01 12.86
C LEU A 12 66.12 10.76 12.94
N LEU A 13 66.50 9.77 13.76
CA LEU A 13 65.68 8.56 14.00
C LEU A 13 64.33 8.91 14.67
N SER A 14 64.34 9.83 15.63
CA SER A 14 63.13 10.28 16.31
C SER A 14 62.18 11.04 15.37
N ILE A 15 62.72 11.89 14.48
CA ILE A 15 61.95 12.61 13.46
C ILE A 15 61.37 11.64 12.42
N THR A 16 62.12 10.63 11.98
CA THR A 16 61.60 9.60 11.07
C THR A 16 60.52 8.74 11.71
N CYS A 17 60.65 8.42 13.01
CA CYS A 17 59.64 7.65 13.74
C CYS A 17 58.36 8.49 13.95
N PHE A 18 58.50 9.79 14.19
CA PHE A 18 57.37 10.72 14.30
C PHE A 18 56.62 10.87 12.97
N TRP A 19 57.32 10.92 11.83
CA TRP A 19 56.71 10.94 10.50
C TRP A 19 56.02 9.62 10.14
N LEU A 20 56.59 8.47 10.53
CA LEU A 20 55.96 7.16 10.37
C LEU A 20 54.70 7.01 11.23
N LEU A 21 54.71 7.54 12.46
CA LEU A 21 53.54 7.56 13.33
C LEU A 21 52.44 8.50 12.78
N ALA A 22 52.82 9.65 12.21
CA ALA A 22 51.89 10.60 11.61
C ALA A 22 51.18 10.05 10.36
N PHE A 23 51.84 9.23 9.54
CA PHE A 23 51.21 8.57 8.39
C PHE A 23 50.22 7.46 8.76
N SER A 24 50.29 6.94 10.00
CA SER A 24 49.42 5.86 10.47
C SER A 24 47.97 6.31 10.73
N PHE A 25 47.70 7.63 10.72
CA PHE A 25 46.37 8.20 10.98
C PHE A 25 45.57 8.56 9.71
N ILE A 26 46.09 8.28 8.51
CA ILE A 26 45.34 8.48 7.27
C ILE A 26 44.45 7.26 7.02
N SER A 27 43.38 7.14 7.82
CA SER A 27 42.31 6.18 7.55
C SER A 27 41.45 6.68 6.38
N CYS A 28 41.19 5.80 5.41
CA CYS A 28 40.28 6.07 4.30
C CYS A 28 38.84 6.04 4.83
N ASN A 29 38.35 7.20 5.28
CA ASN A 29 36.98 7.36 5.74
C ASN A 29 36.05 7.55 4.52
N SER A 30 35.94 6.53 3.67
CA SER A 30 34.98 6.55 2.57
C SER A 30 33.57 6.55 3.17
N PRO A 31 32.66 7.43 2.75
CA PRO A 31 31.30 7.41 3.25
C PRO A 31 30.70 6.02 3.01
N PHE A 32 30.25 5.38 4.08
CA PHE A 32 29.60 4.08 4.01
C PHE A 32 28.30 4.24 3.20
N THR A 33 28.33 3.83 1.93
CA THR A 33 27.12 3.75 1.12
C THR A 33 26.42 2.45 1.50
N GLN A 34 25.31 2.57 2.25
CA GLN A 34 24.46 1.42 2.53
C GLN A 34 24.04 0.79 1.20
N LYS A 35 24.43 -0.47 1.00
CA LYS A 35 24.00 -1.26 -0.15
C LYS A 35 22.46 -1.30 -0.12
N GLN A 36 21.80 -0.97 -1.24
CA GLN A 36 20.35 -1.07 -1.33
C GLN A 36 19.91 -2.47 -0.87
N LYS A 37 19.00 -2.54 0.09
CA LYS A 37 18.43 -3.82 0.54
C LYS A 37 17.83 -4.52 -0.68
N GLY A 38 18.32 -5.71 -1.00
CA GLY A 38 17.71 -6.55 -2.03
C GLY A 38 16.34 -7.00 -1.55
N PHE A 39 15.28 -6.56 -2.22
CA PHE A 39 13.93 -7.02 -1.93
C PHE A 39 13.78 -8.49 -2.35
N PHE A 40 12.87 -9.21 -1.68
CA PHE A 40 12.47 -10.54 -2.15
C PHE A 40 11.96 -10.43 -3.60
N LYS A 41 12.47 -11.29 -4.49
CA LYS A 41 11.94 -11.40 -5.84
C LYS A 41 10.57 -12.07 -5.76
N ILE A 42 9.51 -11.27 -5.85
CA ILE A 42 8.14 -11.75 -5.94
C ILE A 42 7.77 -11.82 -7.41
N ASP A 43 7.42 -13.01 -7.91
CA ASP A 43 6.96 -13.18 -9.28
C ASP A 43 5.52 -12.64 -9.40
N LEU A 44 5.37 -11.47 -10.03
CA LEU A 44 4.08 -10.84 -10.25
C LEU A 44 3.44 -11.38 -11.54
N PRO A 45 2.14 -11.77 -11.51
CA PRO A 45 1.45 -12.24 -12.69
C PRO A 45 1.29 -11.10 -13.70
N LYS A 46 1.17 -11.45 -14.99
CA LYS A 46 0.83 -10.47 -16.02
C LYS A 46 -0.61 -9.97 -15.78
N LYS A 47 -0.80 -8.65 -15.81
CA LYS A 47 -2.13 -8.04 -15.67
C LYS A 47 -3.00 -8.40 -16.86
N ALA A 48 -4.13 -9.04 -16.57
CA ALA A 48 -5.21 -9.33 -17.48
C ALA A 48 -6.50 -9.30 -16.66
N TYR A 49 -7.60 -8.87 -17.26
CA TYR A 49 -8.84 -8.56 -16.55
C TYR A 49 -10.02 -9.36 -17.11
N LYS A 50 -10.95 -9.70 -16.23
CA LYS A 50 -12.24 -10.32 -16.54
C LYS A 50 -13.36 -9.51 -15.91
N VAL A 51 -14.56 -9.59 -16.49
CA VAL A 51 -15.72 -8.79 -16.05
C VAL A 51 -16.48 -9.55 -14.96
N PHE A 52 -16.83 -8.84 -13.88
CA PHE A 52 -17.88 -9.23 -12.95
C PHE A 52 -19.18 -8.54 -13.36
N ASP A 53 -20.12 -9.30 -13.92
CA ASP A 53 -21.48 -8.85 -14.22
C ASP A 53 -22.44 -10.01 -13.97
N LYS A 54 -22.83 -10.18 -12.70
CA LYS A 54 -23.73 -11.26 -12.26
C LYS A 54 -25.17 -10.74 -12.15
N PRO A 55 -26.17 -11.50 -12.62
CA PRO A 55 -27.57 -11.13 -12.44
C PRO A 55 -27.90 -10.86 -10.97
N GLY A 56 -28.70 -9.81 -10.74
CA GLY A 56 -29.12 -9.39 -9.40
C GLY A 56 -28.17 -8.43 -8.70
N TYR A 57 -26.95 -8.18 -9.19
CA TYR A 57 -26.04 -7.20 -8.59
C TYR A 57 -26.27 -5.78 -9.16
N PRO A 58 -26.27 -4.73 -8.30
CA PRO A 58 -26.49 -3.35 -8.72
C PRO A 58 -25.24 -2.70 -9.33
N TYR A 59 -24.20 -3.48 -9.63
CA TYR A 59 -22.96 -2.99 -10.19
C TYR A 59 -22.24 -4.06 -11.01
N SER A 60 -21.32 -3.60 -11.86
CA SER A 60 -20.35 -4.41 -12.59
C SER A 60 -18.99 -3.73 -12.64
N PHE A 61 -17.92 -4.49 -12.77
CA PHE A 61 -16.55 -3.99 -12.88
C PHE A 61 -15.60 -5.04 -13.47
N GLU A 62 -14.42 -4.61 -13.89
CA GLU A 62 -13.34 -5.53 -14.23
C GLU A 62 -12.42 -5.79 -13.04
N TYR A 63 -11.92 -7.02 -12.96
CA TYR A 63 -11.00 -7.46 -11.90
C TYR A 63 -9.99 -8.46 -12.48
N PRO A 64 -8.80 -8.60 -11.86
CA PRO A 64 -7.74 -9.38 -12.46
C PRO A 64 -8.08 -10.87 -12.55
N VAL A 65 -7.58 -11.54 -13.58
CA VAL A 65 -7.85 -12.97 -13.83
C VAL A 65 -7.35 -13.89 -12.71
N TYR A 66 -6.30 -13.46 -12.00
CA TYR A 66 -5.70 -14.12 -10.84
C TYR A 66 -6.41 -13.82 -9.51
N ALA A 67 -7.54 -13.12 -9.56
CA ALA A 67 -8.41 -12.94 -8.41
C ALA A 67 -9.74 -13.69 -8.58
N GLU A 68 -10.38 -13.96 -7.46
CA GLU A 68 -11.70 -14.58 -7.38
C GLU A 68 -12.69 -13.69 -6.66
N VAL A 69 -13.88 -13.50 -7.25
CA VAL A 69 -14.99 -12.82 -6.57
C VAL A 69 -15.79 -13.87 -5.83
N VAL A 70 -15.78 -13.80 -4.50
CA VAL A 70 -16.52 -14.69 -3.61
C VAL A 70 -17.68 -13.87 -3.02
N LYS A 71 -18.91 -14.38 -3.13
CA LYS A 71 -20.05 -13.76 -2.43
C LYS A 71 -19.82 -13.90 -0.94
N ASP A 72 -19.84 -12.78 -0.23
CA ASP A 72 -19.59 -12.81 1.20
C ASP A 72 -20.85 -13.31 1.92
N SER A 73 -20.71 -14.34 2.73
CA SER A 73 -21.74 -14.75 3.69
C SER A 73 -21.56 -14.06 5.05
N LEU A 74 -20.37 -13.48 5.33
CA LEU A 74 -19.98 -12.92 6.63
C LEU A 74 -18.93 -11.79 6.48
N PHE A 75 -19.33 -10.54 6.59
CA PHE A 75 -18.39 -9.41 6.56
C PHE A 75 -17.86 -9.10 7.94
N PHE A 76 -16.56 -9.31 8.17
CA PHE A 76 -15.95 -9.28 9.51
C PHE A 76 -16.69 -10.17 10.54
N GLY A 77 -17.34 -11.25 10.10
CA GLY A 77 -18.11 -12.14 10.98
C GLY A 77 -19.56 -11.73 11.23
N GLU A 78 -20.03 -10.62 10.65
CA GLU A 78 -21.41 -10.16 10.76
C GLU A 78 -22.22 -10.48 9.48
N LYS A 79 -23.54 -10.71 9.65
CA LYS A 79 -24.44 -10.92 8.52
C LYS A 79 -24.48 -9.62 7.69
N PRO A 80 -24.20 -9.67 6.38
CA PRO A 80 -24.22 -8.48 5.55
C PRO A 80 -25.64 -7.87 5.51
N GLU A 81 -25.73 -6.55 5.45
CA GLU A 81 -27.01 -5.81 5.39
C GLU A 81 -27.83 -6.22 4.16
N ASN A 82 -27.16 -6.66 3.09
CA ASN A 82 -27.79 -7.13 1.87
C ASN A 82 -26.90 -8.17 1.15
N ASP A 83 -27.49 -8.81 0.14
CA ASP A 83 -26.88 -9.88 -0.65
C ASP A 83 -25.79 -9.42 -1.65
N TRP A 84 -25.49 -8.12 -1.70
CA TRP A 84 -24.61 -7.52 -2.72
C TRP A 84 -23.20 -7.23 -2.23
N TRP A 85 -22.79 -7.84 -1.12
CA TRP A 85 -21.43 -7.73 -0.61
C TRP A 85 -20.59 -8.85 -1.21
N VAL A 86 -19.39 -8.50 -1.64
CA VAL A 86 -18.46 -9.45 -2.27
C VAL A 86 -17.06 -9.24 -1.75
N ASN A 87 -16.27 -10.30 -1.79
CA ASN A 87 -14.84 -10.25 -1.53
C ASN A 87 -14.10 -10.56 -2.82
N ILE A 88 -13.06 -9.80 -3.11
CA ILE A 88 -12.16 -10.05 -4.23
C ILE A 88 -10.88 -10.62 -3.63
N ASP A 89 -10.75 -11.93 -3.70
CA ASP A 89 -9.67 -12.69 -3.10
C ASP A 89 -8.48 -12.73 -4.06
N PHE A 90 -7.29 -12.47 -3.53
CA PHE A 90 -6.00 -12.57 -4.21
C PHE A 90 -5.17 -13.67 -3.53
N PRO A 91 -5.41 -14.96 -3.85
CA PRO A 91 -4.80 -16.08 -3.12
C PRO A 91 -3.26 -16.02 -3.11
N GLN A 92 -2.65 -15.67 -4.26
CA GLN A 92 -1.19 -15.54 -4.40
C GLN A 92 -0.58 -14.50 -3.45
N PHE A 93 -1.34 -13.47 -3.08
CA PHE A 93 -0.85 -12.38 -2.24
C PHE A 93 -1.35 -12.46 -0.80
N ASN A 94 -2.14 -13.50 -0.47
CA ASN A 94 -2.88 -13.59 0.79
C ASN A 94 -3.61 -12.27 1.10
N GLY A 95 -4.24 -11.70 0.07
CA GLY A 95 -4.88 -10.39 0.10
C GLY A 95 -6.34 -10.47 -0.28
N LYS A 96 -7.13 -9.52 0.20
CA LYS A 96 -8.57 -9.46 -0.06
C LYS A 96 -9.03 -8.01 -0.16
N ILE A 97 -9.82 -7.70 -1.18
CA ILE A 97 -10.60 -6.46 -1.21
C ILE A 97 -12.00 -6.79 -0.72
N TYR A 98 -12.35 -6.23 0.42
CA TYR A 98 -13.70 -6.29 0.96
C TYR A 98 -14.56 -5.24 0.27
N VAL A 99 -15.66 -5.66 -0.33
CA VAL A 99 -16.61 -4.78 -1.02
C VAL A 99 -17.96 -4.85 -0.32
N SER A 100 -18.38 -3.73 0.26
CA SER A 100 -19.70 -3.58 0.84
C SER A 100 -20.54 -2.58 0.05
N TYR A 101 -21.84 -2.83 -0.01
CA TYR A 101 -22.79 -2.00 -0.75
C TYR A 101 -23.96 -1.59 0.15
N LYS A 102 -24.38 -0.34 0.05
CA LYS A 102 -25.55 0.20 0.74
C LYS A 102 -26.37 1.04 -0.24
N GLN A 103 -27.69 0.98 -0.08
CA GLN A 103 -28.62 1.85 -0.82
C GLN A 103 -28.77 3.19 -0.12
N ILE A 104 -28.69 4.27 -0.89
CA ILE A 104 -29.05 5.62 -0.46
C ILE A 104 -30.58 5.72 -0.51
N GLY A 105 -31.18 6.38 0.49
CA GLY A 105 -32.63 6.44 0.70
C GLY A 105 -32.98 5.92 2.09
N PRO A 106 -32.94 4.59 2.32
CA PRO A 106 -32.99 4.02 3.67
C PRO A 106 -31.80 4.49 4.52
N ASN A 107 -30.63 4.66 3.90
CA ASN A 107 -29.44 5.24 4.51
C ASN A 107 -29.27 6.69 4.04
N LYS A 108 -28.85 7.57 4.96
CA LYS A 108 -28.51 8.97 4.64
C LYS A 108 -27.11 9.06 4.03
N PHE A 109 -26.98 9.74 2.90
CA PHE A 109 -25.71 9.90 2.19
C PHE A 109 -24.59 10.44 3.09
N ASP A 110 -24.83 11.54 3.80
CA ASP A 110 -23.83 12.17 4.68
C ASP A 110 -23.36 11.22 5.80
N THR A 111 -24.27 10.38 6.31
CA THR A 111 -23.92 9.36 7.31
C THR A 111 -22.96 8.33 6.71
N LEU A 112 -23.23 7.84 5.50
CA LEU A 112 -22.38 6.85 4.82
C LEU A 112 -20.99 7.41 4.52
N VAL A 113 -20.91 8.66 4.06
CA VAL A 113 -19.64 9.37 3.83
C VAL A 113 -18.88 9.49 5.16
N ASN A 114 -19.51 10.01 6.20
CA ASN A 114 -18.89 10.17 7.52
C ASN A 114 -18.43 8.83 8.11
N GLU A 115 -19.20 7.75 7.94
CA GLU A 115 -18.80 6.40 8.33
C GLU A 115 -17.56 5.93 7.56
N ALA A 116 -17.50 6.16 6.24
CA ALA A 116 -16.34 5.79 5.44
C ALA A 116 -15.06 6.52 5.90
N PHE A 117 -15.15 7.83 6.17
CA PHE A 117 -14.04 8.60 6.73
C PHE A 117 -13.66 8.13 8.14
N LYS A 118 -14.65 7.90 9.01
CA LYS A 118 -14.42 7.43 10.39
C LYS A 118 -13.76 6.06 10.43
N LEU A 119 -14.19 5.12 9.59
CA LEU A 119 -13.59 3.79 9.50
C LEU A 119 -12.15 3.87 8.98
N THR A 120 -11.92 4.68 7.94
CA THR A 120 -10.57 4.96 7.44
C THR A 120 -9.69 5.56 8.54
N GLY A 121 -10.20 6.55 9.28
CA GLY A 121 -9.51 7.21 10.39
C GLY A 121 -9.23 6.29 11.59
N LYS A 122 -10.15 5.38 11.93
CA LYS A 122 -9.91 4.35 12.97
C LYS A 122 -8.73 3.43 12.60
N HIS A 123 -8.62 3.06 11.33
CA HIS A 123 -7.48 2.30 10.83
C HIS A 123 -6.20 3.14 10.71
N ALA A 124 -6.32 4.47 10.67
CA ALA A 124 -5.22 5.41 10.60
C ALA A 124 -4.65 5.85 11.97
N GLN A 125 -5.16 5.37 13.10
CA GLN A 125 -4.62 5.74 14.43
C GLN A 125 -3.15 5.35 14.64
N LYS A 126 -2.61 4.45 13.79
CA LYS A 126 -1.18 4.10 13.71
C LYS A 126 -0.51 4.56 12.41
N ALA A 127 -1.21 5.34 11.60
CA ALA A 127 -0.74 5.79 10.30
C ALA A 127 -0.18 7.20 10.42
N ASP A 128 0.94 7.44 9.75
CA ASP A 128 1.64 8.72 9.74
C ASP A 128 0.91 9.76 8.86
N SER A 129 0.05 9.32 7.93
CA SER A 129 -0.71 10.20 7.02
C SER A 129 -1.99 9.54 6.46
N ILE A 130 -2.99 10.37 6.18
CA ILE A 130 -4.16 10.02 5.35
C ILE A 130 -4.14 10.98 4.16
N ASP A 131 -3.81 10.45 2.97
CA ASP A 131 -3.97 11.17 1.72
C ASP A 131 -5.25 10.70 1.03
N ASP A 132 -6.16 11.61 0.73
CA ASP A 132 -7.35 11.33 -0.06
C ASP A 132 -7.27 11.92 -1.46
N SER A 133 -7.97 11.30 -2.40
CA SER A 133 -8.04 11.79 -3.78
C SER A 133 -9.43 11.55 -4.35
N LEU A 134 -9.94 12.54 -5.09
CA LEU A 134 -11.24 12.45 -5.74
C LEU A 134 -11.21 11.36 -6.83
N ILE A 135 -12.22 10.51 -6.83
CA ILE A 135 -12.50 9.59 -7.93
C ILE A 135 -13.58 10.22 -8.81
N ALA A 136 -13.30 10.31 -10.11
CA ALA A 136 -14.28 10.60 -11.14
C ALA A 136 -13.98 9.70 -12.34
N THR A 137 -14.92 8.81 -12.65
CA THR A 137 -14.75 7.82 -13.72
C THR A 137 -15.51 8.24 -14.99
N PRO A 138 -15.14 7.74 -16.17
CA PRO A 138 -15.89 7.96 -17.41
C PRO A 138 -17.35 7.49 -17.36
N ASN A 139 -17.68 6.57 -16.43
CA ASN A 139 -19.01 6.01 -16.27
C ASN A 139 -19.92 6.84 -15.33
N GLY A 140 -19.51 8.05 -14.95
CA GLY A 140 -20.28 8.92 -14.04
C GLY A 140 -20.27 8.46 -12.58
N VAL A 141 -19.30 7.62 -12.21
CA VAL A 141 -19.11 7.18 -10.82
C VAL A 141 -18.15 8.13 -10.13
N HIS A 142 -18.57 8.62 -8.96
CA HIS A 142 -17.80 9.54 -8.13
C HIS A 142 -17.41 8.90 -6.82
N GLY A 143 -16.40 9.42 -6.14
CA GLY A 143 -15.97 8.86 -4.87
C GLY A 143 -14.70 9.46 -4.32
N ILE A 144 -14.15 8.80 -3.31
CA ILE A 144 -12.86 9.16 -2.72
C ILE A 144 -12.02 7.91 -2.58
N PHE A 145 -10.75 8.00 -2.99
CA PHE A 145 -9.72 7.01 -2.75
C PHE A 145 -8.85 7.46 -1.58
N PHE A 146 -8.83 6.66 -0.51
CA PHE A 146 -8.01 6.88 0.67
C PHE A 146 -6.73 6.06 0.60
N ARG A 147 -5.63 6.75 0.84
CA ARG A 147 -4.30 6.19 1.02
C ARG A 147 -3.86 6.49 2.45
N VAL A 148 -3.92 5.47 3.29
CA VAL A 148 -3.49 5.57 4.68
C VAL A 148 -2.04 5.08 4.74
N GLY A 149 -1.09 6.01 4.85
CA GLY A 149 0.34 5.74 4.86
C GLY A 149 0.92 5.71 6.27
N GLY A 150 1.87 4.82 6.52
CA GLY A 150 2.67 4.83 7.74
C GLY A 150 3.57 3.60 7.86
N ASP A 151 4.23 3.49 9.02
CA ASP A 151 5.18 2.44 9.40
C ASP A 151 4.57 1.02 9.48
N VAL A 152 3.34 0.79 9.02
CA VAL A 152 2.70 -0.53 8.89
C VAL A 152 1.76 -0.51 7.68
N ALA A 153 1.75 -1.63 6.92
CA ALA A 153 0.86 -1.97 5.81
C ALA A 153 -0.10 -0.86 5.36
N THR A 154 0.26 -0.11 4.30
CA THR A 154 -0.54 0.97 3.74
C THR A 154 -1.96 0.49 3.41
N ALA A 155 -2.95 0.95 4.17
CA ALA A 155 -4.34 0.60 3.88
C ALA A 155 -4.83 1.40 2.67
N LYS A 156 -5.37 0.70 1.68
CA LYS A 156 -6.01 1.30 0.50
C LYS A 156 -7.51 1.09 0.63
N GLN A 157 -8.25 2.18 0.68
CA GLN A 157 -9.70 2.14 0.80
C GLN A 157 -10.30 3.12 -0.19
N PHE A 158 -11.56 2.90 -0.54
CA PHE A 158 -12.31 3.85 -1.35
C PHE A 158 -13.79 3.73 -1.07
N PHE A 159 -14.55 4.75 -1.44
CA PHE A 159 -15.97 4.59 -1.68
C PHE A 159 -16.33 5.13 -3.06
N LEU A 160 -17.38 4.57 -3.67
CA LEU A 160 -17.98 4.96 -4.93
C LEU A 160 -19.47 5.24 -4.73
N THR A 161 -19.99 6.23 -5.42
CA THR A 161 -21.39 6.63 -5.31
C THR A 161 -21.88 7.35 -6.56
N ASP A 162 -23.20 7.32 -6.78
CA ASP A 162 -23.92 8.19 -7.71
C ASP A 162 -24.70 9.31 -6.99
N THR A 163 -24.36 9.55 -5.71
CA THR A 163 -24.96 10.49 -4.74
C THR A 163 -26.45 10.32 -4.44
N THR A 164 -27.17 9.46 -5.17
CA THR A 164 -28.64 9.40 -5.11
C THR A 164 -29.18 8.03 -4.72
N LYS A 165 -28.54 6.92 -5.15
CA LYS A 165 -29.06 5.57 -4.95
C LYS A 165 -28.02 4.58 -4.47
N HIS A 166 -26.79 4.70 -4.95
CA HIS A 166 -25.76 3.69 -4.76
C HIS A 166 -24.61 4.23 -3.93
N PHE A 167 -24.20 3.45 -2.93
CA PHE A 167 -22.99 3.68 -2.16
C PHE A 167 -22.24 2.37 -1.99
N LEU A 168 -21.01 2.30 -2.48
CA LEU A 168 -20.16 1.12 -2.39
C LEU A 168 -18.85 1.49 -1.72
N ARG A 169 -18.35 0.66 -0.80
CA ARG A 169 -17.06 0.82 -0.15
C ARG A 169 -16.16 -0.37 -0.47
N GLY A 170 -14.90 -0.09 -0.76
CA GLY A 170 -13.84 -1.07 -0.93
C GLY A 170 -12.70 -0.87 0.07
N ALA A 171 -12.17 -1.95 0.63
CA ALA A 171 -11.00 -1.89 1.50
C ALA A 171 -10.08 -3.09 1.29
N LEU A 172 -8.80 -2.83 0.99
CA LEU A 172 -7.78 -3.87 0.78
C LEU A 172 -7.06 -4.20 2.09
N TYR A 173 -7.03 -5.50 2.39
CA TYR A 173 -6.28 -6.08 3.50
C TYR A 173 -5.35 -7.17 2.98
N PHE A 174 -4.17 -7.28 3.59
CA PHE A 174 -3.25 -8.40 3.40
C PHE A 174 -3.05 -9.10 4.74
N TYR A 175 -3.07 -10.43 4.71
CA TYR A 175 -2.95 -11.30 5.89
C TYR A 175 -1.56 -11.93 6.02
N ALA A 176 -0.60 -11.51 5.20
CA ALA A 176 0.77 -12.03 5.22
C ALA A 176 1.59 -11.50 6.42
N THR A 177 2.57 -12.28 6.86
CA THR A 177 3.51 -11.95 7.93
C THR A 177 4.28 -10.64 7.59
N PRO A 178 4.48 -9.73 8.56
CA PRO A 178 4.67 -8.30 8.32
C PRO A 178 6.09 -7.91 7.89
N ASN A 179 6.64 -8.51 6.82
CA ASN A 179 7.79 -7.91 6.16
C ASN A 179 7.32 -6.75 5.27
N GLN A 180 7.30 -5.55 5.86
CA GLN A 180 6.79 -4.31 5.25
C GLN A 180 7.42 -3.97 3.90
N ASP A 181 8.73 -4.19 3.78
CA ASP A 181 9.50 -3.89 2.58
C ASP A 181 9.11 -4.79 1.40
N SER A 182 8.70 -6.04 1.65
CA SER A 182 8.20 -6.95 0.62
C SER A 182 6.76 -6.66 0.22
N MET A 183 5.96 -6.18 1.18
CA MET A 183 4.54 -5.88 0.97
C MET A 183 4.33 -4.63 0.13
N ARG A 184 5.26 -3.67 0.09
CA ARG A 184 5.10 -2.44 -0.71
C ARG A 184 4.94 -2.72 -2.21
N THR A 185 5.74 -3.63 -2.75
CA THR A 185 5.67 -4.02 -4.18
C THR A 185 4.33 -4.64 -4.52
N VAL A 186 3.85 -5.56 -3.67
CA VAL A 186 2.54 -6.22 -3.84
C VAL A 186 1.40 -5.22 -3.65
N ASN A 187 1.48 -4.33 -2.65
CA ASN A 187 0.51 -3.27 -2.42
C ASN A 187 0.35 -2.37 -3.64
N ASN A 188 1.46 -1.90 -4.21
CA ASN A 188 1.43 -1.06 -5.40
C ASN A 188 0.87 -1.83 -6.60
N PHE A 189 1.26 -3.09 -6.75
CA PHE A 189 0.77 -3.94 -7.84
C PHE A 189 -0.75 -4.13 -7.79
N VAL A 190 -1.29 -4.49 -6.61
CA VAL A 190 -2.74 -4.69 -6.40
C VAL A 190 -3.49 -3.35 -6.40
N GLN A 191 -2.86 -2.25 -5.97
CA GLN A 191 -3.44 -0.92 -6.06
C GLN A 191 -3.77 -0.54 -7.51
N GLU A 192 -2.91 -0.88 -8.48
CA GLU A 192 -3.23 -0.64 -9.89
C GLU A 192 -4.45 -1.45 -10.35
N ASP A 193 -4.63 -2.68 -9.84
CA ASP A 193 -5.85 -3.46 -10.12
C ASP A 193 -7.09 -2.84 -9.49
N MET A 194 -6.96 -2.27 -8.29
CA MET A 194 -8.05 -1.56 -7.64
C MET A 194 -8.45 -0.30 -8.39
N LYS A 195 -7.48 0.46 -8.91
CA LYS A 195 -7.76 1.63 -9.77
C LYS A 195 -8.44 1.19 -11.07
N HIS A 196 -8.00 0.10 -11.69
CA HIS A 196 -8.64 -0.45 -12.89
C HIS A 196 -10.08 -0.85 -12.62
N LEU A 197 -10.33 -1.54 -11.50
CA LEU A 197 -11.67 -1.86 -11.02
C LEU A 197 -12.54 -0.61 -10.89
N ILE A 198 -12.03 0.42 -10.21
CA ILE A 198 -12.74 1.69 -10.03
C ILE A 198 -13.05 2.33 -11.39
N ASN A 199 -12.07 2.41 -12.29
CA ASN A 199 -12.24 3.08 -13.60
C ASN A 199 -13.22 2.35 -14.52
N THR A 200 -13.32 1.02 -14.41
CA THR A 200 -14.25 0.20 -15.19
C THR A 200 -15.60 0.01 -14.51
N PHE A 201 -15.75 0.49 -13.28
CA PHE A 201 -16.96 0.32 -12.47
C PHE A 201 -18.17 0.98 -13.11
N LYS A 202 -19.31 0.28 -13.08
CA LYS A 202 -20.61 0.75 -13.58
C LYS A 202 -21.73 0.38 -12.62
N TRP A 203 -22.68 1.28 -12.45
CA TRP A 203 -23.95 0.98 -11.77
C TRP A 203 -24.91 0.27 -12.73
N ASN A 204 -25.52 -0.81 -12.28
CA ASN A 204 -26.54 -1.54 -13.04
C ASN A 204 -27.92 -1.00 -12.67
N ASN A 205 -28.48 -0.12 -13.50
CA ASN A 205 -29.84 0.41 -13.33
C ASN A 205 -30.94 -0.55 -13.83
N LYS A 206 -30.64 -1.85 -14.00
CA LYS A 206 -31.63 -2.81 -14.51
C LYS A 206 -32.71 -3.01 -13.45
N LYS A 207 -33.90 -2.49 -13.76
CA LYS A 207 -35.17 -2.83 -13.09
C LYS A 207 -35.46 -4.32 -13.25
#